data_AF-A0A2D4T6E8-F1
#
_entry.id   AF-A0A2D4T6E8-F1
#
_cell.length_a   1.000
_cell.length_b   1.000
_cell.length_c   1.000
_cell.angle_alpha   90.00
_cell.angle_beta   90.00
_cell.angle_gamma   90.00
#
_symmetry.space_group_name_H-M   'P 1'
#
loop_
_entity.id
_entity.type
_entity.pdbx_description
1 polymer ?
#
loop_
_entity_poly.entity_id
_entity_poly.type
_entity_poly.pdbx_seq_one_letter_code
_entity_poly.pdbx_strand_id
1 'polypeptide(L)' 'AYNAGPSRVTRWSDGTMALDQWVDSIPFGETREYVQAVLAYTVIYRARGGVPAPILTAAERDAFY' A
#
# COMPACT_ATOMS: atom_id res chain seq x y z
N ALA A 1 8.48 3.76 -0.68
CA ALA A 1 9.86 4.29 -0.76
C ALA A 1 10.89 3.44 -0.03
N TYR A 2 10.56 2.79 1.09
CA TYR A 2 11.53 2.03 1.88
C TYR A 2 12.18 0.85 1.12
N ASN A 3 11.38 0.04 0.41
CA ASN A 3 11.89 -1.12 -0.33
C ASN A 3 12.38 -0.80 -1.76
N ALA A 4 11.82 0.23 -2.42
CA ALA A 4 12.11 0.55 -3.82
C ALA A 4 12.77 1.93 -4.05
N GLY A 5 13.03 2.70 -3.00
CA GLY A 5 13.45 4.11 -3.10
C GLY A 5 12.30 5.06 -3.49
N PRO A 6 12.40 6.37 -3.16
CA PRO A 6 11.36 7.36 -3.45
C PRO A 6 11.20 7.65 -4.94
N SER A 7 12.29 7.64 -5.72
CA SER A 7 12.25 7.93 -7.16
C SER A 7 11.43 6.91 -7.96
N ARG A 8 11.39 5.65 -7.51
CA ARG A 8 10.58 4.60 -8.17
C ARG A 8 9.10 4.75 -7.85
N VAL A 9 8.76 5.15 -6.63
CA VAL A 9 7.37 5.45 -6.23
C VAL A 9 6.79 6.54 -7.14
N THR A 10 7.53 7.64 -7.32
CA THR A 10 7.10 8.73 -8.22
C THR A 10 7.01 8.28 -9.67
N ARG A 11 7.86 7.36 -10.13
CA ARG A 11 7.84 6.88 -11.51
C ARG A 11 6.66 5.96 -11.82
N TRP A 12 6.22 5.16 -10.84
CA TRP A 12 5.09 4.25 -11.00
C TRP A 12 3.75 4.90 -10.67
N SER A 13 3.81 6.16 -10.27
CA SER A 13 2.68 6.96 -9.86
C SER A 13 2.39 7.98 -10.98
N ASP A 14 1.18 7.93 -11.55
CA ASP A 14 0.70 8.94 -12.51
C ASP A 14 -0.36 9.88 -11.91
N GLY A 15 -0.71 9.66 -10.64
CA GLY A 15 -1.67 10.45 -9.86
C GLY A 15 -3.13 10.12 -10.14
N THR A 16 -3.42 9.04 -10.86
CA THR A 16 -4.78 8.70 -11.30
C THR A 16 -5.31 7.38 -10.77
N MET A 17 -4.43 6.52 -10.24
CA MET A 17 -4.78 5.20 -9.75
C MET A 17 -5.17 5.26 -8.28
N ALA A 18 -6.22 4.53 -7.91
CA ALA A 18 -6.48 4.25 -6.51
C ALA A 18 -5.34 3.41 -5.92
N LEU A 19 -5.15 3.47 -4.59
CA LEU A 19 -4.04 2.79 -3.92
C LEU A 19 -3.95 1.28 -4.23
N ASP A 20 -5.08 0.58 -4.28
CA ASP A 20 -5.12 -0.85 -4.60
C ASP A 20 -4.63 -1.14 -6.04
N GLN A 21 -5.13 -0.37 -7.00
CA GLN A 21 -4.70 -0.44 -8.40
C GLN A 21 -3.22 -0.10 -8.57
N TRP A 22 -2.73 0.92 -7.85
CA TRP A 22 -1.33 1.31 -7.86
C TRP A 22 -0.43 0.23 -7.26
N VAL A 23 -0.83 -0.42 -6.16
CA VAL A 23 -0.08 -1.55 -5.59
C VAL A 23 0.03 -2.69 -6.60
N ASP A 24 -1.05 -3.02 -7.29
CA ASP A 24 -1.04 -4.10 -8.29
C ASP A 24 -0.17 -3.76 -9.51
N SER A 25 -0.07 -2.48 -9.89
CA SER A 25 0.75 -2.01 -11.02
C SER A 25 2.26 -2.00 -10.75
N ILE A 26 2.71 -2.18 -9.49
CA ILE A 26 4.14 -2.21 -9.12
C ILE A 26 4.89 -3.28 -9.95
N PRO A 27 5.88 -2.91 -10.78
CA PRO A 27 6.52 -3.86 -11.69
C PRO A 27 7.35 -4.95 -11.01
N PHE A 28 7.87 -4.69 -9.81
CA PHE A 28 8.69 -5.66 -9.08
C PHE A 28 7.80 -6.51 -8.18
N GLY A 29 7.72 -7.81 -8.49
CA GLY A 29 6.94 -8.77 -7.71
C GLY A 29 7.28 -8.76 -6.22
N GLU A 30 8.57 -8.77 -5.88
CA GLU A 30 9.03 -8.70 -4.50
C GLU A 30 8.54 -7.42 -3.78
N THR A 31 8.60 -6.26 -4.45
CA THR A 31 8.11 -5.00 -3.88
C THR A 31 6.59 -5.01 -3.72
N ARG A 32 5.85 -5.58 -4.68
CA ARG A 32 4.38 -5.73 -4.60
C ARG A 32 4.01 -6.61 -3.41
N GLU A 33 4.60 -7.79 -3.30
CA GLU A 33 4.38 -8.73 -2.20
C GLU A 33 4.73 -8.11 -0.86
N TYR A 34 5.84 -7.38 -0.77
CA TYR A 34 6.23 -6.65 0.43
C TYR A 34 5.16 -5.64 0.86
N VAL A 35 4.64 -4.82 -0.06
CA VAL A 35 3.62 -3.82 0.25
C VAL A 35 2.31 -4.48 0.70
N GLN A 36 1.87 -5.53 0.01
CA GLN A 36 0.68 -6.31 0.39
C GLN A 36 0.84 -6.93 1.78
N ALA A 37 2.00 -7.50 2.09
CA ALA A 37 2.30 -8.07 3.41
C ALA A 37 2.25 -7.02 4.53
N VAL A 38 2.81 -5.83 4.29
CA VAL A 38 2.75 -4.72 5.26
C VAL A 38 1.31 -4.32 5.55
N LEU A 39 0.48 -4.11 4.51
CA LEU A 39 -0.94 -3.75 4.69
C LEU A 39 -1.70 -4.83 5.48
N ALA A 40 -1.47 -6.10 5.17
CA ALA A 40 -2.08 -7.22 5.90
C ALA A 40 -1.65 -7.27 7.37
N TYR A 41 -0.35 -7.12 7.65
CA TYR A 41 0.17 -7.13 9.01
C TYR A 41 -0.35 -5.95 9.84
N THR A 42 -0.51 -4.77 9.25
CA THR A 42 -1.10 -3.61 9.94
C THR A 42 -2.50 -3.94 10.47
N VAL A 43 -3.35 -4.61 9.68
CA VAL A 43 -4.68 -5.05 10.15
C VAL A 43 -4.58 -6.09 11.25
N ILE A 44 -3.73 -7.10 11.08
CA ILE A 44 -3.55 -8.18 12.07
C ILE A 44 -3.11 -7.59 13.42
N TYR A 45 -2.14 -6.67 13.43
CA TYR A 45 -1.65 -6.06 14.66
C TYR A 45 -2.69 -5.15 15.32
N ARG A 46 -3.43 -4.35 14.54
CA ARG A 46 -4.51 -3.53 15.08
C ARG A 46 -5.63 -4.39 15.69
N ALA A 47 -6.04 -5.45 14.99
CA ALA A 47 -7.03 -6.40 15.50
C ALA A 47 -6.57 -7.09 16.78
N ARG A 48 -5.30 -7.51 16.87
CA ARG A 48 -4.71 -8.08 18.11
C ARG A 48 -4.68 -7.08 19.26
N GLY A 49 -4.54 -5.79 18.97
CA GLY A 49 -4.65 -4.71 19.95
C GLY A 49 -6.07 -4.36 20.37
N GLY A 50 -7.09 -5.11 19.90
CA GLY A 50 -8.50 -4.84 20.18
C GLY A 50 -9.07 -3.65 19.41
N VAL A 51 -8.37 -3.17 18.38
CA VAL A 51 -8.80 -2.07 17.51
C VAL A 51 -9.13 -2.65 16.13
N PRO A 52 -10.39 -2.94 15.82
CA PRO A 52 -10.78 -3.33 14.47
C PRO A 52 -10.40 -2.21 13.50
N ALA A 53 -9.65 -2.54 12.46
CA ALA A 53 -9.24 -1.57 11.46
C ALA A 53 -9.40 -2.16 10.05
N PRO A 54 -9.89 -1.36 9.10
CA PRO A 54 -9.90 -1.76 7.69
C PRO A 54 -8.46 -1.87 7.16
N ILE A 55 -8.28 -2.65 6.09
CA ILE A 55 -6.99 -2.77 5.36
C ILE A 55 -6.51 -1.39 4.90
N LEU A 56 -7.42 -0.59 4.38
CA LEU A 56 -7.17 0.79 3.99
C LEU A 56 -8.07 1.73 4.81
N THR A 57 -7.49 2.80 5.34
CA THR A 57 -8.26 3.92 5.91
C THR A 57 -9.09 4.61 4.82
N ALA A 58 -10.04 5.47 5.21
CA ALA A 58 -10.78 6.28 4.24
C ALA A 58 -9.84 7.16 3.41
N ALA A 59 -8.90 7.84 4.07
CA ALA A 59 -7.92 8.69 3.40
C ALA A 59 -7.02 7.91 2.42
N GLU A 60 -6.64 6.68 2.74
CA GLU A 60 -5.82 5.83 1.85
C GLU A 60 -6.63 5.28 0.65
N ARG A 61 -7.94 5.09 0.81
CA ARG A 61 -8.81 4.71 -0.32
C ARG A 61 -9.04 5.87 -1.29
N ASP A 62 -9.14 7.07 -0.75
CA ASP A 62 -9.37 8.29 -1.54
C ASP A 62 -8.04 8.89 -2.05
N ALA A 63 -6.90 8.31 -1.66
CA ALA A 63 -5.59 8.72 -2.14
C ALA A 63 -5.36 8.18 -3.55
N PHE A 64 -4.93 9.10 -4.42
CA PHE A 64 -4.54 8.78 -5.79
C PHE A 64 -3.02 8.81 -5.93
N TYR A 65 -2.53 7.80 -6.62
CA TYR A 65 -1.13 7.54 -6.93
C TYR A 65 -0.99 7.37 -8.44
#